data_AF-A0A1I4A2N9-F1
#
_entry.id   AF-A0A1I4A2N9-F1
#
_cell.length_a   1.000
_cell.length_b   1.000
_cell.length_c   1.000
_cell.angle_alpha   90.00
_cell.angle_beta   90.00
_cell.angle_gamma   90.00
#
_symmetry.space_group_name_H-M   'P 1'
#
loop_
_entity.id
_entity.type
_entity.pdbx_description
1 polymer ?
#
loop_
_entity_poly.entity_id
_entity_poly.type
_entity_poly.pdbx_seq_one_letter_code
_entity_poly.pdbx_strand_id
1 'polypeptide(L)'
;MALAACVSLTACGGSTAEQTPAPTTNTSGSTRSGKVSANTAGEAEIAAALRTAGVSNPERWAKEVVEYRPYAADDSDLTSLRENLAKYNPGQDTVNKIISALKP
;
A
#
# COMPACT_ATOMS: atom_id res chain seq x y z
N MET A 1 -27.96 -33.02 -27.71
CA MET A 1 -27.10 -32.96 -28.90
C MET A 1 -27.73 -31.99 -29.88
N ALA A 2 -27.25 -30.75 -29.92
CA ALA A 2 -27.60 -29.77 -30.94
C ALA A 2 -26.28 -29.23 -31.50
N LEU A 3 -26.12 -29.39 -32.82
CA LEU A 3 -24.96 -29.01 -33.62
C LEU A 3 -25.44 -28.01 -34.69
N ALA A 4 -24.51 -27.15 -35.16
CA ALA A 4 -24.59 -26.18 -36.26
C ALA A 4 -24.93 -24.73 -35.83
N ALA A 5 -24.34 -23.65 -36.37
CA ALA A 5 -23.61 -23.47 -37.62
C ALA A 5 -22.60 -22.29 -37.54
N CYS A 6 -21.77 -22.18 -38.58
CA CYS A 6 -20.60 -21.32 -38.75
C CYS A 6 -20.87 -19.97 -39.45
N VAL A 7 -19.86 -19.08 -39.41
CA VAL A 7 -19.42 -18.09 -40.45
C VAL A 7 -20.26 -16.78 -40.54
N SER A 8 -19.74 -15.53 -40.65
CA SER A 8 -18.43 -14.98 -41.09
C SER A 8 -18.18 -13.54 -40.61
N LEU A 9 -16.89 -13.21 -40.45
CA LEU A 9 -16.11 -12.12 -41.07
C LEU A 9 -16.59 -10.64 -41.11
N THR A 10 -15.75 -9.82 -40.44
CA THR A 10 -15.13 -8.52 -40.84
C THR A 10 -15.93 -7.21 -40.80
N ALA A 11 -15.50 -6.31 -39.91
CA ALA A 11 -15.35 -4.90 -40.23
C ALA A 11 -14.17 -4.28 -39.46
N CYS A 12 -13.29 -3.64 -40.23
CA CYS A 12 -12.10 -2.91 -39.82
C CYS A 12 -12.49 -1.64 -39.04
N GLY A 13 -11.92 -1.46 -37.85
CA GLY A 13 -12.05 -0.25 -37.06
C GLY A 13 -10.68 0.10 -36.50
N GLY A 14 -9.83 0.69 -37.33
CA GLY A 14 -8.52 1.17 -36.93
C GLY A 14 -8.64 2.30 -35.90
N SER A 15 -7.99 2.12 -34.76
CA SER A 15 -7.46 3.22 -33.97
C SER A 15 -6.07 2.81 -33.53
N THR A 16 -5.10 3.21 -34.35
CA THR A 16 -3.71 3.37 -33.96
C THR A 16 -3.68 4.38 -32.82
N ALA A 17 -3.54 3.89 -31.59
CA ALA A 17 -2.83 4.61 -30.57
C ALA A 17 -1.52 3.85 -30.36
N GLU A 18 -0.46 4.50 -30.81
CA GLU A 18 0.91 4.06 -30.75
C GLU A 18 1.34 3.75 -29.32
N GLN A 19 2.14 2.70 -29.22
CA GLN A 19 2.80 2.18 -28.03
C GLN A 19 3.38 3.25 -27.09
N THR A 20 3.08 3.11 -25.81
CA THR A 20 4.14 3.25 -24.79
C THR A 20 4.07 2.01 -23.89
N PRO A 21 4.97 1.04 -24.04
CA PRO A 21 5.09 -0.06 -23.11
C PRO A 21 5.83 0.43 -21.87
N ALA A 22 5.13 0.49 -20.75
CA ALA A 22 5.71 0.14 -19.47
C ALA A 22 4.57 -0.27 -18.51
N PRO A 23 4.32 -1.58 -18.30
CA PRO A 23 3.96 -1.99 -16.97
C PRO A 23 5.26 -1.84 -16.16
N THR A 24 5.50 -0.67 -15.56
CA THR A 24 6.42 -0.64 -14.43
C THR A 24 5.70 -1.29 -13.27
N THR A 25 5.75 -2.62 -13.28
CA THR A 25 5.86 -3.44 -12.08
C THR A 25 7.01 -2.89 -11.25
N ASN A 26 6.75 -1.85 -10.50
CA ASN A 26 7.47 -1.57 -9.27
C ASN A 26 6.58 -2.02 -8.11
N THR A 27 6.11 -3.27 -8.21
CA THR A 27 6.25 -4.15 -7.05
C THR A 27 7.74 -4.30 -6.79
N SER A 28 8.37 -3.24 -6.25
CA SER A 28 9.48 -3.40 -5.33
C SER A 28 8.89 -3.85 -3.99
N GLY A 29 8.18 -4.98 -4.04
CA GLY A 29 8.14 -5.93 -2.95
C GLY A 29 9.51 -6.56 -2.89
N SER A 30 10.53 -5.76 -2.54
CA SER A 30 11.76 -6.30 -2.00
C SER A 30 11.32 -7.14 -0.81
N THR A 31 11.45 -8.45 -0.96
CA THR A 31 11.11 -9.44 0.04
C THR A 31 12.01 -9.26 1.26
N ARG A 32 11.69 -8.28 2.10
CA ARG A 32 11.63 -8.50 3.53
C ARG A 32 10.17 -8.80 3.82
N SER A 33 9.82 -10.06 3.99
CA SER A 33 8.61 -10.38 4.76
C SER A 33 8.69 -9.55 6.06
N GLY A 34 7.81 -8.56 6.23
CA GLY A 34 7.77 -7.81 7.49
C GLY A 34 7.14 -6.42 7.50
N LYS A 35 7.09 -5.66 6.39
CA LYS A 35 6.58 -4.26 6.40
C LYS A 35 5.49 -3.98 5.37
N VAL A 36 4.44 -3.28 5.80
CA VAL A 36 3.28 -2.85 4.98
C VAL A 36 3.46 -1.38 4.54
N SER A 37 2.96 -1.01 3.35
CA SER A 37 3.06 0.37 2.87
C SER A 37 2.14 1.31 3.65
N ALA A 38 2.72 2.34 4.24
CA ALA A 38 2.02 3.40 4.92
C ALA A 38 1.23 4.28 3.95
N ASN A 39 1.63 4.37 2.66
CA ASN A 39 0.91 5.16 1.65
C ASN A 39 -0.24 4.43 0.96
N THR A 40 -0.15 3.11 0.76
CA THR A 40 -1.08 2.38 -0.14
C THR A 40 -1.91 1.31 0.53
N ALA A 41 -1.49 0.75 1.67
CA ALA A 41 -2.24 -0.31 2.34
C ALA A 41 -3.56 0.21 2.91
N GLY A 42 -4.53 -0.69 3.09
CA GLY A 42 -5.77 -0.36 3.81
C GLY A 42 -5.55 -0.23 5.32
N GLU A 43 -6.46 0.46 6.02
CA GLU A 43 -6.40 0.60 7.48
C GLU A 43 -6.35 -0.77 8.19
N ALA A 44 -7.15 -1.74 7.75
CA ALA A 44 -7.18 -3.08 8.33
C ALA A 44 -5.85 -3.84 8.15
N GLU A 45 -5.17 -3.66 7.02
CA GLU A 45 -3.87 -4.26 6.74
C GLU A 45 -2.78 -3.63 7.60
N ILE A 46 -2.81 -2.30 7.75
CA ILE A 46 -1.92 -1.58 8.67
C ILE A 46 -2.16 -2.04 10.10
N ALA A 47 -3.41 -2.09 10.56
CA ALA A 47 -3.74 -2.56 11.90
C ALA A 47 -3.23 -4.00 12.14
N ALA A 48 -3.32 -4.88 11.15
CA ALA A 48 -2.75 -6.23 11.22
C ALA A 48 -1.22 -6.20 11.38
N ALA A 49 -0.51 -5.40 10.59
CA ALA A 49 0.94 -5.26 10.70
C ALA A 49 1.37 -4.67 12.06
N LEU A 50 0.67 -3.64 12.55
CA LEU A 50 0.91 -3.03 13.85
C LEU A 50 0.68 -4.04 14.99
N ARG A 51 -0.37 -4.86 14.89
CA ARG A 51 -0.65 -5.94 15.86
C ARG A 51 0.47 -6.98 15.89
N THR A 52 0.95 -7.41 14.72
CA THR A 52 2.09 -8.34 14.61
C THR A 52 3.38 -7.73 15.19
N ALA A 53 3.55 -6.42 15.10
CA ALA A 53 4.66 -5.69 15.72
C ALA A 53 4.49 -5.46 17.24
N GLY A 54 3.38 -5.89 17.84
CA GLY A 54 3.11 -5.74 19.27
C GLY A 54 2.74 -4.32 19.70
N VAL A 55 2.13 -3.54 18.81
CA VAL A 55 1.57 -2.21 19.10
C VAL A 55 0.24 -2.35 19.82
N SER A 56 0.09 -1.68 20.96
CA SER A 56 -1.20 -1.56 21.67
C SER A 56 -2.15 -0.63 20.91
N ASN A 57 -3.44 -0.97 20.88
CA ASN A 57 -4.49 -0.25 20.14
C ASN A 57 -4.17 -0.07 18.64
N PRO A 58 -3.88 -1.15 17.90
CA PRO A 58 -3.38 -1.06 16.53
C PRO A 58 -4.36 -0.37 15.57
N GLU A 59 -5.68 -0.52 15.77
CA GLU A 59 -6.71 0.11 14.95
C GLU A 59 -6.67 1.65 15.09
N ARG A 60 -6.53 2.14 16.34
CA ARG A 60 -6.41 3.57 16.63
C ARG A 60 -5.18 4.19 15.97
N TRP A 61 -4.06 3.46 15.88
CA TRP A 61 -2.86 3.97 15.24
C TRP A 61 -2.92 3.83 13.72
N ALA A 62 -3.50 2.75 13.21
CA ALA A 62 -3.71 2.56 11.77
C ALA A 62 -4.53 3.71 11.16
N LYS A 63 -5.56 4.18 11.88
CA LYS A 63 -6.34 5.34 11.47
C LYS A 63 -5.46 6.60 11.31
N GLU A 64 -4.56 6.89 12.26
CA GLU A 64 -3.64 8.04 12.12
C GLU A 64 -2.70 7.88 10.93
N VAL A 65 -2.20 6.65 10.70
CA VAL A 65 -1.32 6.36 9.56
C VAL A 65 -2.04 6.62 8.23
N VAL A 66 -3.35 6.37 8.15
CA VAL A 66 -4.13 6.67 6.95
C VAL A 66 -4.45 8.17 6.87
N GLU A 67 -4.81 8.80 7.99
CA GLU A 67 -5.20 10.21 8.07
C GLU A 67 -4.09 11.16 7.61
N TYR A 68 -2.83 10.87 7.96
CA TYR A 68 -1.70 11.77 7.69
C TYR A 68 -0.93 11.48 6.40
N ARG A 69 -1.51 10.68 5.49
CA ARG A 69 -0.95 10.49 4.14
C ARG A 69 -0.97 11.81 3.35
N PRO A 70 -0.08 12.00 2.36
CA PRO A 70 0.99 11.08 1.94
C PRO A 70 2.28 11.24 2.77
N TYR A 71 3.06 10.17 2.81
CA TYR A 71 4.43 10.13 3.33
C TYR A 71 5.45 10.16 2.20
N ALA A 72 6.58 10.85 2.42
CA ALA A 72 7.66 10.94 1.44
C ALA A 72 8.25 9.56 1.13
N ALA A 73 8.36 9.20 -0.15
CA ALA A 73 8.75 7.87 -0.59
C ALA A 73 10.22 7.52 -0.25
N ASP A 74 11.06 8.55 -0.07
CA ASP A 74 12.47 8.46 0.30
C ASP A 74 12.71 8.55 1.83
N ASP A 75 11.67 8.77 2.63
CA ASP A 75 11.76 8.86 4.09
C ASP A 75 11.46 7.53 4.77
N SER A 76 12.47 6.68 4.87
CA SER A 76 12.36 5.37 5.54
C SER A 76 12.08 5.46 7.05
N ASP A 77 12.34 6.61 7.66
CA ASP A 77 12.08 6.85 9.09
C ASP A 77 10.65 7.32 9.35
N LEU A 78 9.88 7.64 8.29
CA LEU A 78 8.52 8.17 8.33
C LEU A 78 8.43 9.35 9.31
N THR A 79 9.33 10.31 9.16
CA THR A 79 9.53 11.46 10.04
C THR A 79 8.22 12.21 10.30
N SER A 80 7.45 12.51 9.26
CA SER A 80 6.16 13.21 9.41
C SER A 80 5.11 12.37 10.15
N LEU A 81 5.14 11.04 10.04
CA LEU A 81 4.30 10.17 10.87
C LEU A 81 4.71 10.28 12.34
N ARG A 82 6.02 10.25 12.65
CA ARG A 82 6.50 10.38 14.04
C ARG A 82 6.06 11.70 14.66
N GLU A 83 6.16 12.80 13.92
CA GLU A 83 5.71 14.13 14.34
C GLU A 83 4.21 14.17 14.62
N ASN A 84 3.40 13.58 13.74
CA ASN A 84 1.95 13.52 13.93
C ASN A 84 1.56 12.63 15.12
N LEU A 85 2.23 11.49 15.30
CA LEU A 85 2.02 10.61 16.45
C LEU A 85 2.36 11.30 17.78
N ALA A 86 3.39 12.15 17.80
CA ALA A 86 3.82 12.87 19.02
C ALA A 86 2.70 13.73 19.64
N LYS A 87 1.73 14.21 18.84
CA LYS A 87 0.56 14.97 19.30
C LYS A 87 -0.29 14.20 20.33
N TYR A 88 -0.24 12.87 20.27
CA TYR A 88 -0.99 11.98 21.14
C TYR A 88 -0.14 11.38 22.27
N ASN A 89 1.11 11.80 22.37
CA ASN A 89 2.08 11.35 23.37
C ASN A 89 2.17 9.82 23.56
N PRO A 90 2.29 8.99 22.49
CA PRO A 90 2.60 7.58 22.64
C PRO A 90 3.98 7.38 23.26
N GLY A 91 4.16 6.26 23.95
CA GLY A 91 5.49 5.85 24.41
C GLY A 91 6.45 5.66 23.23
N GLN A 92 7.74 5.95 23.43
CA GLN A 92 8.77 5.81 22.39
C GLN A 92 8.83 4.39 21.80
N ASP A 93 8.65 3.36 22.64
CA ASP A 93 8.55 1.97 22.19
C ASP A 93 7.36 1.74 21.24
N THR A 94 6.21 2.37 21.51
CA THR A 94 5.03 2.30 20.62
C THR A 94 5.33 2.93 19.27
N VAL A 95 5.95 4.11 19.25
CA VAL A 95 6.36 4.76 17.99
C VAL A 95 7.33 3.87 17.23
N ASN A 96 8.36 3.33 17.89
CA ASN A 96 9.35 2.47 17.24
C ASN A 96 8.72 1.21 16.63
N LYS A 97 7.74 0.59 17.30
CA LYS A 97 6.99 -0.56 16.77
C LYS A 97 6.09 -0.19 15.59
N ILE A 98 5.46 0.99 15.60
CA ILE A 98 4.69 1.47 14.46
C ILE A 98 5.60 1.63 13.24
N ILE A 99 6.74 2.29 13.41
CA ILE A 99 7.68 2.55 12.31
C ILE A 99 8.36 1.25 11.85
N SER A 100 8.60 0.30 12.75
CA SER A 100 9.16 -1.01 12.39
C SER A 100 8.22 -1.86 11.53
N ALA A 101 6.90 -1.66 11.62
CA ALA A 101 5.89 -2.36 10.82
C ALA A 101 5.63 -1.74 9.43
N LEU A 102 6.10 -0.52 9.20
CA LEU A 102 5.73 0.27 8.03
C LEU A 102 6.92 0.58 7.12
N LYS A 103 6.60 0.91 5.88
CA LYS A 103 7.46 1.57 4.89
C LYS A 103 6.66 2.69 4.21
N PRO A 104 7.27 3.72 3.61
CA PRO A 104 6.55 4.63 2.73
C PRO A 104 5.71 3.87 1.69
#